data_AF-A0A891T479-F1
#
_entry.id   AF-A0A891T479-F1
#
_cell.length_a   1.000
_cell.length_b   1.000
_cell.length_c   1.000
_cell.angle_alpha   90.00
_cell.angle_beta   90.00
_cell.angle_gamma   90.00
#
_symmetry.space_group_name_H-M   'P 1'
#
loop_
_entity.id
_entity.type
_entity.pdbx_description
1 polymer ?
#
loop_
_entity_poly.entity_id
_entity_poly.type
_entity_poly.pdbx_seq_one_letter_code
_entity_poly.pdbx_strand_id
1 'polypeptide(L)' 'MKREIFQTRSRKIKKRSRQRQTTTQINLLGCLKYNLFRYFLRKEKLWLNKKLLSKIFANEIGTLFSFKQWMTIFYNI' A
#
# COMPACT_ATOMS: atom_id res chain seq x y z
N MET A 1 4.14 -33.97 8.23
CA MET A 1 4.63 -32.96 9.20
C MET A 1 5.79 -32.09 8.75
N LYS A 2 7.05 -32.55 8.58
CA LYS A 2 8.18 -31.64 8.28
C LYS A 2 7.93 -30.76 7.04
N ARG A 3 7.43 -31.34 5.94
CA ARG A 3 7.10 -30.63 4.70
C ARG A 3 6.03 -29.55 4.87
N GLU A 4 4.99 -29.80 5.67
CA GLU A 4 3.90 -28.84 5.94
C GLU A 4 4.38 -27.65 6.77
N ILE A 5 5.27 -27.89 7.75
CA ILE A 5 5.90 -26.84 8.55
C ILE A 5 6.78 -25.95 7.66
N PHE A 6 7.59 -26.55 6.78
CA PHE A 6 8.41 -25.81 5.80
C PHE A 6 7.55 -24.99 4.82
N GLN A 7 6.48 -25.58 4.28
CA GLN A 7 5.54 -24.88 3.40
C GLN A 7 4.85 -23.71 4.11
N THR A 8 4.42 -23.90 5.35
CA THR A 8 3.78 -22.86 6.16
C THR A 8 4.74 -21.71 6.45
N ARG A 9 5.99 -22.02 6.81
CA ARG A 9 7.05 -21.02 7.03
C ARG A 9 7.34 -20.25 5.74
N SER A 10 7.54 -20.95 4.63
CA SER A 10 7.77 -20.34 3.31
C SER A 10 6.63 -19.40 2.90
N ARG A 11 5.37 -19.83 3.06
CA ARG A 11 4.18 -19.00 2.80
C ARG A 11 4.18 -17.73 3.64
N LYS A 12 4.46 -17.84 4.94
CA LYS A 12 4.52 -16.67 5.86
C LYS A 12 5.62 -15.69 5.47
N ILE A 13 6.81 -16.17 5.11
CA ILE A 13 7.93 -15.32 4.65
C ILE A 13 7.56 -14.61 3.36
N LYS A 14 7.05 -15.33 2.36
CA LYS A 14 6.59 -14.74 1.08
C LYS A 14 5.52 -13.67 1.31
N LYS A 15 4.56 -13.92 2.20
CA LYS A 15 3.52 -12.94 2.57
C LYS A 15 4.11 -11.67 3.16
N ARG A 16 5.04 -11.79 4.12
CA ARG A 16 5.72 -10.64 4.75
C ARG A 16 6.57 -9.84 3.74
N SER A 17 7.33 -10.53 2.90
CA SER A 17 8.14 -9.90 1.84
C SER A 17 7.28 -9.07 0.89
N ARG A 18 6.18 -9.66 0.40
CA ARG A 18 5.23 -8.96 -0.47
C ARG A 18 4.58 -7.76 0.20
N GLN A 19 4.23 -7.88 1.48
CA GLN A 19 3.67 -6.76 2.24
C GLN A 19 4.66 -5.60 2.40
N ARG A 20 5.95 -5.90 2.63
CA ARG A 20 7.01 -4.88 2.65
C ARG A 20 7.12 -4.19 1.30
N GLN A 21 7.22 -4.94 0.21
CA GLN A 21 7.27 -4.38 -1.15
C GLN A 21 6.10 -3.45 -1.45
N THR A 22 4.86 -3.87 -1.15
CA THR A 22 3.66 -3.03 -1.33
C THR A 22 3.74 -1.74 -0.51
N THR A 23 4.23 -1.82 0.73
CA THR A 23 4.38 -0.64 1.59
C THR A 23 5.44 0.31 1.04
N THR A 24 6.58 -0.23 0.58
CA THR A 24 7.65 0.55 -0.05
C THR A 24 7.18 1.22 -1.34
N GLN A 25 6.44 0.49 -2.20
CA GLN A 25 5.86 1.06 -3.42
C GLN A 25 4.93 2.22 -3.12
N ILE A 26 4.01 2.08 -2.15
CA ILE A 26 3.12 3.18 -1.75
C ILE A 26 3.92 4.35 -1.18
N ASN A 27 4.99 4.09 -0.43
CA ASN A 27 5.82 5.14 0.15
C ASN A 27 6.67 5.88 -0.91
N LEU A 28 7.08 5.19 -1.98
CA LEU A 28 7.81 5.78 -3.12
C LEU A 28 6.87 6.55 -4.05
N LEU A 29 5.69 5.98 -4.32
CA LEU A 29 4.71 6.56 -5.24
C LEU A 29 3.90 7.67 -4.58
N GLY A 30 3.65 7.59 -3.27
CA GLY A 30 2.96 8.62 -2.50
C GLY A 30 3.82 9.86 -2.29
N CYS A 31 3.19 11.03 -2.23
CA CYS A 31 3.88 12.28 -1.91
C CYS A 31 4.24 12.37 -0.41
N LEU A 32 3.53 11.62 0.44
CA LEU A 32 3.67 11.64 1.89
C LEU A 32 4.05 10.27 2.46
N LYS A 33 4.65 10.29 3.66
CA LYS A 33 5.01 9.08 4.41
C LYS A 33 3.82 8.13 4.54
N TYR A 34 4.08 6.83 4.46
CA TYR A 34 3.07 5.76 4.54
C TYR A 34 2.10 5.88 5.75
N ASN A 35 2.56 6.41 6.88
CA ASN A 35 1.72 6.62 8.06
C ASN A 35 0.64 7.69 7.83
N LEU A 36 0.99 8.80 7.18
CA LEU A 36 0.03 9.84 6.78
C LEU A 36 -0.93 9.28 5.73
N PHE A 37 -0.41 8.53 4.77
CA PHE A 37 -1.23 7.84 3.79
C PHE A 37 -2.29 6.92 4.46
N ARG A 38 -1.87 6.14 5.47
CA ARG A 38 -2.77 5.26 6.24
C ARG A 38 -3.80 6.03 7.05
N TYR A 39 -3.43 7.17 7.63
CA TYR A 39 -4.34 8.03 8.38
C TYR A 39 -5.41 8.63 7.47
N PHE A 40 -5.00 9.18 6.33
CA PHE A 40 -5.89 9.71 5.29
C PHE A 40 -6.93 8.67 4.85
N LEU A 41 -6.49 7.46 4.44
CA LEU A 41 -7.41 6.39 4.05
C LEU A 41 -8.44 6.05 5.13
N ARG A 42 -8.03 6.09 6.41
CA ARG A 42 -8.93 5.81 7.53
C ARG A 42 -9.93 6.94 7.74
N LYS A 43 -9.50 8.19 7.62
CA LYS A 43 -10.36 9.36 7.78
C LYS A 43 -11.39 9.47 6.66
N GLU A 44 -10.95 9.27 5.42
CA GLU A 44 -11.82 9.24 4.23
C GLU A 44 -12.63 7.94 4.10
N LYS A 45 -12.51 7.01 5.07
CA LYS A 45 -13.21 5.72 5.06
C LYS A 45 -13.01 4.96 3.74
N LEU A 46 -11.79 4.95 3.22
CA LEU A 46 -11.39 4.20 2.02
C LEU A 46 -10.86 2.82 2.41
N TRP A 47 -11.71 1.80 2.29
CA TRP A 47 -11.41 0.41 2.67
C TRP A 47 -10.77 -0.36 1.49
N LEU A 48 -9.73 0.22 0.90
CA LEU A 48 -9.04 -0.39 -0.25
C LEU A 48 -7.96 -1.37 0.21
N ASN A 49 -7.89 -2.52 -0.48
CA ASN A 49 -6.81 -3.46 -0.29
C ASN A 49 -5.49 -2.83 -0.77
N LYS A 50 -4.49 -2.75 0.11
CA LYS A 50 -3.17 -2.18 -0.17
C LYS A 50 -2.51 -2.77 -1.42
N LYS A 51 -2.72 -4.07 -1.68
CA LYS A 51 -2.19 -4.75 -2.88
C LYS A 51 -2.86 -4.26 -4.17
N LEU A 52 -4.16 -4.00 -4.11
CA LEU A 52 -4.90 -3.47 -5.26
C LEU A 52 -4.47 -2.03 -5.52
N LEU A 53 -4.40 -1.24 -4.45
CA LEU A 53 -3.99 0.15 -4.52
C LEU A 53 -2.58 0.33 -5.10
N SER A 54 -1.61 -0.49 -4.68
CA SER A 54 -0.26 -0.40 -5.23
C SER A 54 -0.20 -0.76 -6.71
N LYS A 55 -1.10 -1.62 -7.20
CA LYS A 55 -1.22 -1.93 -8.63
C LYS A 55 -1.86 -0.78 -9.40
N ILE A 56 -2.95 -0.21 -8.88
CA ILE A 56 -3.60 0.96 -9.47
C ILE A 56 -2.58 2.09 -9.62
N PHE A 57 -1.85 2.41 -8.55
CA PHE A 57 -0.83 3.46 -8.60
C PHE A 57 0.34 3.17 -9.55
N ALA A 58 0.67 1.90 -9.79
CA ALA A 58 1.73 1.53 -10.71
C ALA A 58 1.27 1.56 -12.18
N ASN A 59 0.00 1.27 -12.45
CA ASN A 59 -0.52 1.11 -13.80
C ASN A 59 -1.26 2.36 -14.31
N GLU A 60 -1.88 3.12 -13.41
CA GLU A 60 -2.76 4.24 -13.74
C GLU A 60 -2.18 5.53 -13.14
N ILE A 61 -1.38 6.23 -13.94
CA ILE A 61 -0.72 7.47 -13.50
C ILE A 61 -1.74 8.56 -13.16
N GLY A 62 -2.85 8.65 -13.91
CA GLY A 62 -3.90 9.64 -13.67
C GLY A 62 -4.62 9.46 -12.32
N THR A 63 -4.88 8.21 -11.92
CA THR A 63 -5.47 7.93 -10.59
C THR A 63 -4.47 8.23 -9.48
N LEU A 64 -3.18 7.90 -9.67
CA LEU A 64 -2.13 8.31 -8.74
C LEU A 64 -2.04 9.84 -8.58
N PHE A 65 -2.09 10.59 -9.68
CA PHE A 65 -2.02 12.05 -9.67
C PHE A 65 -3.22 12.66 -8.93
N SER A 66 -4.44 12.25 -9.28
CA SER A 66 -5.68 12.72 -8.63
C SER A 66 -5.69 12.38 -7.15
N PHE A 67 -5.21 11.18 -6.79
CA PHE A 67 -5.10 10.74 -5.41
C PHE A 67 -4.08 11.56 -4.62
N LYS A 68 -2.93 11.91 -5.23
CA LYS A 68 -1.95 12.81 -4.62
C LYS A 68 -2.56 14.17 -4.35
N GLN A 69 -3.22 14.76 -5.34
CA GLN A 69 -3.85 16.08 -5.20
C GLN A 69 -4.90 16.08 -4.09
N TRP A 70 -5.73 15.05 -4.01
CA TRP A 70 -6.70 14.89 -2.93
C TRP A 70 -6.01 14.81 -1.56
N MET A 71 -4.94 14.03 -1.45
CA MET A 71 -4.16 13.92 -0.22
C MET A 71 -3.49 15.25 0.18
N THR A 72 -2.97 16.00 -0.79
CA THR A 72 -2.38 17.34 -0.59
C THR A 72 -3.42 18.31 -0.03
N ILE A 73 -4.62 18.36 -0.63
CA ILE A 73 -5.76 19.17 -0.13
C ILE A 73 -6.15 18.76 1.28
N PHE A 74 -6.24 17.46 1.58
CA PHE A 74 -6.62 16.98 2.91
C PHE A 74 -5.67 17.44 4.02
N TYR A 75 -4.36 17.51 3.73
CA TYR A 75 -3.37 17.95 4.70
C TYR A 75 -3.08 19.46 4.66
N ASN A 76 -3.71 20.21 3.75
CA ASN A 76 -3.41 21.62 3.48
C ASN A 76 -1.91 21.87 3.28
N ILE A 77 -1.25 20.98 2.53
CA ILE A 77 0.14 21.11 2.05
C ILE A 77 0.09 21.70 0.64
#